data_AF-A0A0N8W5W6-F1
#
_entry.id   AF-A0A0N8W5W6-F1
#
_cell.length_a   1.000
_cell.length_b   1.000
_cell.length_c   1.000
_cell.angle_alpha   90.00
_cell.angle_beta   90.00
_cell.angle_gamma   90.00
#
_symmetry.space_group_name_H-M   'P 1'
#
loop_
_entity.id
_entity.type
_entity.pdbx_description
1 polymer ?
#
loop_
_entity_poly.entity_id
_entity_poly.type
_entity_poly.pdbx_seq_one_letter_code
_entity_poly.pdbx_strand_id
1 'polypeptide(L)'
;MKLLKISAFALTIALSACNNNKSEPAQTATPKTSDVVIGNYASSDYEKRKEGYDWVGVMVTKNNDSTVHISIRSRADIKKPTCTFDADAKRLNDSVYKANVMGKDILFNFNPSQMSIATARKEDEGILNYFCSGGGSLAGIFNKTTAPLDSIQIDKAKLK
;
A
#
# COMPACT_ATOMS: atom_id res chain seq x y z
N MET A 1 66.59 28.55 -3.06
CA MET A 1 66.81 29.95 -3.50
C MET A 1 66.80 29.97 -5.03
N LYS A 2 65.68 30.38 -5.64
CA LYS A 2 65.57 30.70 -7.08
C LYS A 2 64.50 31.79 -7.22
N LEU A 3 64.86 32.81 -7.98
CA LEU A 3 64.24 34.12 -8.04
C LEU A 3 62.91 34.14 -8.80
N LEU A 4 61.99 34.93 -8.23
CA LEU A 4 61.16 35.98 -8.85
C LEU A 4 61.17 36.09 -10.40
N LYS A 5 59.98 35.99 -11.02
CA LYS A 5 59.57 36.90 -12.11
C LYS A 5 58.09 37.23 -11.97
N ILE A 6 57.83 38.47 -11.59
CA ILE A 6 56.54 39.15 -11.60
C ILE A 6 56.27 39.55 -13.06
N SER A 7 55.10 39.20 -13.59
CA SER A 7 54.54 39.90 -14.74
C SER A 7 53.12 40.32 -14.38
N ALA A 8 52.93 41.63 -14.27
CA ALA A 8 51.66 42.25 -13.99
C ALA A 8 50.75 42.11 -15.22
N PHE A 9 49.56 41.55 -15.02
CA PHE A 9 48.45 41.69 -15.95
C PHE A 9 47.28 42.28 -15.17
N ALA A 10 47.12 43.60 -15.29
CA ALA A 10 45.94 44.29 -14.83
C ALA A 10 44.79 43.97 -15.78
N LEU A 11 43.75 43.31 -15.28
CA LEU A 11 42.48 43.15 -15.99
C LEU A 11 41.33 43.46 -15.04
N THR A 12 40.81 44.67 -15.16
CA THR A 12 39.55 45.12 -14.56
C THR A 12 38.37 44.38 -15.20
N ILE A 13 37.62 43.60 -14.43
CA ILE A 13 36.31 43.08 -14.85
C ILE A 13 35.29 43.19 -13.70
N ALA A 14 34.34 44.10 -13.92
CA ALA A 14 32.95 44.20 -13.50
C ALA A 14 32.47 43.49 -12.21
N LEU A 15 31.92 44.32 -11.32
CA LEU A 15 30.95 43.95 -10.28
C LEU A 15 29.73 43.27 -10.94
N SER A 16 29.67 41.94 -10.89
CA SER A 16 28.44 41.20 -11.14
C SER A 16 27.70 41.06 -9.81
N ALA A 17 26.66 41.86 -9.62
CA ALA A 17 25.67 41.66 -8.58
C ALA A 17 24.92 40.34 -8.86
N CYS A 18 25.33 39.27 -8.18
CA CYS A 18 24.50 38.08 -8.10
C CYS A 18 23.33 38.38 -7.15
N ASN A 19 22.15 38.61 -7.73
CA ASN A 19 20.89 38.57 -7.00
C ASN A 19 20.80 37.23 -6.27
N ASN A 20 20.60 37.31 -4.95
CA ASN A 20 20.22 36.18 -4.12
C ASN A 20 18.80 35.74 -4.50
N ASN A 21 18.68 34.98 -5.59
CA ASN A 21 17.52 34.15 -5.78
C ASN A 21 17.65 33.00 -4.77
N LYS A 22 16.99 33.18 -3.61
CA LYS A 22 16.65 32.07 -2.72
C LYS A 22 16.00 31.00 -3.59
N SER A 23 16.74 29.93 -3.86
CA SER A 23 16.14 28.67 -4.25
C SER A 23 15.22 28.27 -3.11
N GLU A 24 13.92 28.46 -3.32
CA GLU A 24 12.87 27.82 -2.54
C GLU A 24 13.20 26.32 -2.50
N PRO A 25 13.39 25.72 -1.30
CA PRO A 25 13.65 24.29 -1.24
C PRO A 25 12.46 23.59 -1.87
N ALA A 26 12.72 22.80 -2.90
CA ALA A 26 11.74 21.90 -3.48
C ALA A 26 11.06 21.16 -2.33
N GLN A 27 9.78 21.46 -2.12
CA GLN A 27 8.95 20.76 -1.18
C GLN A 27 8.95 19.30 -1.63
N THR A 28 9.75 18.47 -0.97
CA THR A 28 9.57 17.02 -1.00
C THR A 28 8.17 16.81 -0.48
N ALA A 29 7.20 16.62 -1.38
CA ALA A 29 5.82 16.37 -1.00
C ALA A 29 5.82 15.15 -0.08
N THR A 30 5.59 15.38 1.22
CA THR A 30 5.37 14.30 2.17
C THR A 30 4.20 13.49 1.62
N PRO A 31 4.36 12.19 1.32
CA PRO A 31 3.27 11.41 0.77
C PRO A 31 2.06 11.56 1.69
N LYS A 32 0.89 11.90 1.13
CA LYS A 32 -0.34 11.94 1.93
C LYS A 32 -0.47 10.57 2.59
N THR A 33 -0.81 10.52 3.88
CA THR A 33 -0.86 9.25 4.62
C THR A 33 -1.77 8.20 3.95
N SER A 34 -2.79 8.63 3.18
CA SER A 34 -3.64 7.73 2.39
C SER A 34 -2.91 7.02 1.25
N ASP A 35 -1.83 7.57 0.71
CA ASP A 35 -1.06 6.94 -0.37
C ASP A 35 -0.15 5.81 0.16
N VAL A 36 0.15 5.80 1.47
CA VAL A 36 1.00 4.78 2.11
C VAL A 36 0.28 3.43 2.23
N VAL A 37 -1.06 3.44 2.37
CA VAL A 37 -1.87 2.22 2.52
C VAL A 37 -2.26 1.59 1.18
N ILE A 38 -2.05 2.29 0.06
CA ILE A 38 -2.33 1.78 -1.27
C ILE A 38 -1.31 0.71 -1.66
N GLY A 39 -1.81 -0.33 -2.33
CA GLY A 39 -1.01 -1.40 -2.87
C GLY A 39 -1.63 -2.77 -2.64
N ASN A 40 -0.77 -3.78 -2.74
CA ASN A 40 -1.15 -5.17 -2.61
C ASN A 40 -0.55 -5.77 -1.35
N TYR A 41 -1.30 -6.67 -0.75
CA TYR A 41 -0.91 -7.44 0.41
C TYR A 41 -1.28 -8.91 0.19
N ALA A 42 -0.56 -9.83 0.80
CA ALA A 42 -0.88 -11.25 0.70
C ALA A 42 -0.56 -12.02 1.98
N SER A 43 -1.26 -13.13 2.21
CA SER A 43 -0.91 -14.07 3.26
C SER A 43 0.51 -14.61 3.07
N SER A 44 1.15 -15.09 4.14
CA SER A 44 2.55 -15.55 4.12
C SER A 44 2.83 -16.62 3.06
N ASP A 45 1.85 -17.47 2.75
CA ASP A 45 2.00 -18.56 1.80
C ASP A 45 2.07 -18.10 0.33
N TYR A 46 1.83 -16.81 0.06
CA TYR A 46 2.02 -16.22 -1.27
C TYR A 46 3.44 -16.39 -1.81
N GLU A 47 4.46 -16.40 -0.94
CA GLU A 47 5.85 -16.64 -1.35
C GLU A 47 6.05 -18.04 -1.95
N LYS A 48 5.24 -19.00 -1.52
CA LYS A 48 5.25 -20.40 -1.99
C LYS A 48 4.20 -20.67 -3.07
N ARG A 49 3.56 -19.65 -3.63
CA ARG A 49 2.47 -19.81 -4.62
C ARG A 49 2.86 -20.67 -5.82
N LYS A 50 4.13 -20.63 -6.25
CA LYS A 50 4.64 -21.43 -7.37
C LYS A 50 4.72 -22.94 -7.05
N GLU A 51 4.72 -23.29 -5.76
CA GLU A 51 4.75 -24.69 -5.29
C GLU A 51 3.33 -25.26 -5.10
N GLY A 52 2.28 -24.48 -5.43
CA GLY A 52 0.90 -24.95 -5.31
C GLY A 52 0.20 -24.59 -4.00
N TYR A 53 0.86 -23.83 -3.10
CA TYR A 53 0.25 -23.38 -1.84
C TYR A 53 -0.96 -22.48 -2.08
N ASP A 54 -1.92 -22.58 -1.17
CA ASP A 54 -3.06 -21.67 -1.14
C ASP A 54 -2.66 -20.33 -0.52
N TRP A 55 -3.27 -19.24 -1.00
CA TRP A 55 -2.98 -17.92 -0.49
C TRP A 55 -4.16 -16.98 -0.72
N VAL A 56 -4.19 -15.90 0.06
CA VAL A 56 -5.19 -14.84 -0.03
C VAL A 56 -4.50 -13.52 -0.24
N GLY A 57 -4.93 -12.79 -1.26
CA GLY A 57 -4.44 -11.46 -1.61
C GLY A 57 -5.46 -10.39 -1.27
N VAL A 58 -4.98 -9.23 -0.86
CA VAL A 58 -5.74 -8.00 -0.62
C VAL A 58 -5.19 -6.92 -1.53
N MET A 59 -6.07 -6.31 -2.32
CA MET A 59 -5.76 -5.13 -3.12
C MET A 59 -6.45 -3.93 -2.48
N VAL A 60 -5.70 -2.87 -2.26
CA VAL A 60 -6.19 -1.61 -1.70
C VAL A 60 -5.98 -0.51 -2.73
N THR A 61 -7.07 0.02 -3.25
CA THR A 61 -7.06 1.12 -4.22
C THR A 61 -7.71 2.36 -3.63
N LYS A 62 -7.28 3.53 -4.08
CA LYS A 62 -7.81 4.80 -3.59
C LYS A 62 -9.11 5.12 -4.33
N ASN A 63 -10.20 5.36 -3.59
CA ASN A 63 -11.41 5.95 -4.16
C ASN A 63 -11.37 7.47 -4.05
N ASN A 64 -11.06 8.00 -2.87
CA ASN A 64 -10.88 9.42 -2.61
C ASN A 64 -9.93 9.62 -1.40
N ASP A 65 -9.78 10.86 -0.92
CA ASP A 65 -8.83 11.17 0.17
C ASP A 65 -9.19 10.55 1.54
N SER A 66 -10.42 10.07 1.76
CA SER A 66 -10.88 9.45 3.01
C SER A 66 -11.43 8.03 2.83
N THR A 67 -11.41 7.48 1.62
CA THR A 67 -12.02 6.19 1.30
C THR A 67 -11.10 5.39 0.40
N VAL A 68 -10.89 4.12 0.76
CA VAL A 68 -10.20 3.13 -0.07
C VAL A 68 -11.19 2.04 -0.46
N HIS A 69 -11.00 1.46 -1.63
CA HIS A 69 -11.64 0.22 -2.01
C HIS A 69 -10.73 -0.95 -1.65
N ILE A 70 -11.31 -2.00 -1.05
CA ILE A 70 -10.60 -3.20 -0.61
C ILE A 70 -11.22 -4.39 -1.33
N SER A 71 -10.40 -5.06 -2.12
CA SER A 71 -10.75 -6.31 -2.80
C SER A 71 -9.89 -7.46 -2.27
N ILE A 72 -10.51 -8.51 -1.77
CA ILE A 72 -9.83 -9.70 -1.24
C ILE A 72 -10.17 -10.91 -2.11
N ARG A 73 -9.16 -11.62 -2.57
CA ARG A 73 -9.31 -12.81 -3.42
C ARG A 73 -8.38 -13.90 -2.93
N SER A 74 -8.87 -15.12 -2.84
CA SER A 74 -7.98 -16.27 -2.75
C SER A 74 -7.56 -16.77 -4.13
N ARG A 75 -6.54 -17.63 -4.12
CA ARG A 75 -6.04 -18.32 -5.29
C ARG A 75 -7.16 -19.06 -6.05
N ALA A 76 -7.09 -19.01 -7.38
CA ALA A 76 -8.16 -19.47 -8.29
C ALA A 76 -7.69 -20.34 -9.48
N ASP A 77 -6.39 -20.42 -9.77
CA ASP A 77 -5.84 -21.15 -10.93
C ASP A 77 -5.83 -22.67 -10.75
N ILE A 78 -5.55 -23.17 -9.55
CA ILE A 78 -5.45 -24.63 -9.28
C ILE A 78 -6.79 -25.20 -8.79
N LYS A 79 -7.51 -24.42 -7.97
CA LYS A 79 -8.76 -24.82 -7.32
C LYS A 79 -9.73 -23.66 -7.34
N LYS A 80 -11.02 -23.95 -7.08
CA LYS A 80 -12.06 -22.92 -6.97
C LYS A 80 -11.67 -21.88 -5.91
N PRO A 81 -11.89 -20.58 -6.17
CA PRO A 81 -11.68 -19.55 -5.18
C PRO A 81 -12.45 -19.85 -3.89
N THR A 82 -11.74 -19.77 -2.78
CA THR A 82 -12.25 -20.03 -1.44
C THR A 82 -12.68 -18.78 -0.70
N CYS A 83 -12.06 -17.61 -0.95
CA CYS A 83 -12.42 -16.33 -0.31
C CYS A 83 -12.66 -15.24 -1.36
N THR A 84 -13.70 -14.44 -1.20
CA THR A 84 -14.02 -13.29 -2.06
C THR A 84 -14.75 -12.21 -1.26
N PHE A 85 -14.23 -10.99 -1.30
CA PHE A 85 -14.81 -9.85 -0.59
C PHE A 85 -14.48 -8.53 -1.29
N ASP A 86 -15.44 -7.62 -1.32
CA ASP A 86 -15.29 -6.26 -1.83
C ASP A 86 -16.01 -5.28 -0.90
N ALA A 87 -15.32 -4.21 -0.50
CA ALA A 87 -15.95 -3.12 0.23
C ALA A 87 -15.18 -1.81 0.09
N ASP A 88 -15.92 -0.71 0.19
CA ASP A 88 -15.33 0.59 0.43
C ASP A 88 -15.15 0.79 1.94
N ALA A 89 -13.92 1.09 2.35
CA ALA A 89 -13.56 1.33 3.73
C ALA A 89 -13.26 2.82 3.94
N LYS A 90 -13.93 3.41 4.94
CA LYS A 90 -13.75 4.81 5.33
C LYS A 90 -12.63 4.94 6.35
N ARG A 91 -11.79 5.95 6.18
CA ARG A 91 -10.68 6.29 7.07
C ARG A 91 -11.20 6.69 8.45
N LEU A 92 -10.73 6.02 9.49
CA LEU A 92 -10.93 6.45 10.88
C LEU A 92 -9.75 7.29 11.36
N ASN A 93 -8.54 6.88 10.98
CA ASN A 93 -7.29 7.59 11.23
C ASN A 93 -6.24 7.20 10.17
N ASP A 94 -4.99 7.58 10.37
CA ASP A 94 -3.88 7.37 9.44
C ASP A 94 -3.62 5.90 9.08
N SER A 95 -3.85 4.98 10.02
CA SER A 95 -3.57 3.55 9.86
C SER A 95 -4.81 2.67 9.87
N VAL A 96 -6.00 3.19 10.20
CA VAL A 96 -7.20 2.39 10.38
C VAL A 96 -8.31 2.84 9.44
N TYR A 97 -8.81 1.90 8.65
CA TYR A 97 -9.97 2.04 7.79
C TYR A 97 -11.07 1.08 8.23
N LYS A 98 -12.33 1.45 7.99
CA LYS A 98 -13.50 0.72 8.43
C LYS A 98 -14.52 0.55 7.32
N ALA A 99 -14.96 -0.68 7.08
CA ALA A 99 -16.15 -0.97 6.30
C ALA A 99 -17.27 -1.46 7.23
N ASN A 100 -18.51 -1.01 6.99
CA ASN A 100 -19.68 -1.61 7.62
C ASN A 100 -20.29 -2.62 6.65
N VAL A 101 -20.29 -3.89 7.04
CA VAL A 101 -20.74 -5.01 6.20
C VAL A 101 -21.73 -5.83 6.99
N MET A 102 -22.96 -5.96 6.48
CA MET A 102 -24.05 -6.65 7.16
C MET A 102 -24.29 -6.13 8.60
N GLY A 103 -24.14 -4.82 8.80
CA GLY A 103 -24.28 -4.17 10.11
C GLY A 103 -23.10 -4.37 11.06
N LYS A 104 -22.02 -5.02 10.64
CA LYS A 104 -20.81 -5.26 11.43
C LYS A 104 -19.65 -4.41 10.93
N ASP A 105 -18.89 -3.84 11.86
CA ASP A 105 -17.72 -3.04 11.53
C ASP A 105 -16.50 -3.93 11.36
N ILE A 106 -15.96 -3.98 10.15
CA ILE A 106 -14.69 -4.63 9.79
C ILE A 106 -13.61 -3.55 9.76
N LEU A 107 -12.51 -3.79 10.47
CA LEU A 107 -11.36 -2.93 10.59
C LEU A 107 -10.19 -3.46 9.76
N PHE A 108 -9.59 -2.55 9.01
CA PHE A 108 -8.37 -2.75 8.23
C PHE A 108 -7.28 -1.88 8.85
N ASN A 109 -6.34 -2.52 9.55
CA ASN A 109 -5.24 -1.83 10.22
C ASN A 109 -3.98 -1.97 9.38
N PHE A 110 -3.34 -0.85 9.07
CA PHE A 110 -2.18 -0.77 8.20
C PHE A 110 -0.95 -0.36 8.98
N ASN A 111 0.18 -0.94 8.61
CA ASN A 111 1.50 -0.42 8.92
C ASN A 111 2.35 -0.44 7.64
N PRO A 112 3.61 0.06 7.65
CA PRO A 112 4.41 0.16 6.43
C PRO A 112 4.63 -1.15 5.67
N SER A 113 4.65 -2.30 6.35
CA SER A 113 4.98 -3.60 5.75
C SER A 113 3.82 -4.60 5.74
N GLN A 114 2.74 -4.34 6.46
CA GLN A 114 1.65 -5.28 6.66
C GLN A 114 0.30 -4.59 6.83
N MET A 115 -0.75 -5.37 6.68
CA MET A 115 -2.08 -5.01 7.17
C MET A 115 -2.72 -6.16 7.93
N SER A 116 -3.72 -5.87 8.76
CA SER A 116 -4.58 -6.89 9.38
C SER A 116 -6.05 -6.61 9.14
N ILE A 117 -6.84 -7.69 9.15
CA ILE A 117 -8.30 -7.67 9.05
C ILE A 117 -8.86 -8.28 10.33
N ALA A 118 -9.77 -7.55 10.98
CA ALA A 118 -10.51 -8.00 12.14
C ALA A 118 -11.87 -7.30 12.22
N THR A 119 -12.78 -7.77 13.05
CA THR A 119 -13.97 -7.00 13.42
C THR A 119 -13.67 -6.04 14.55
N ALA A 120 -14.40 -4.93 14.63
CA ALA A 120 -14.27 -3.97 15.74
C ALA A 120 -14.64 -4.61 17.10
N ARG A 121 -15.51 -5.61 17.08
CA ARG A 121 -15.93 -6.39 18.25
C ARG A 121 -15.66 -7.87 18.03
N LYS A 122 -15.10 -8.55 19.02
CA LYS A 122 -14.67 -9.95 18.89
C LYS A 122 -15.86 -10.89 18.68
N GLU A 123 -16.99 -10.61 19.30
CA GLU A 123 -18.23 -11.38 19.13
C GLU A 123 -18.78 -11.36 17.70
N ASP A 124 -18.36 -10.40 16.87
CA ASP A 124 -18.79 -10.29 15.47
C ASP A 124 -17.85 -11.05 14.50
N GLU A 125 -16.73 -11.61 14.96
CA GLU A 125 -15.66 -12.17 14.12
C GLU A 125 -16.16 -13.23 13.13
N GLY A 126 -17.24 -13.95 13.48
CA GLY A 126 -17.88 -14.93 12.61
C GLY A 126 -18.33 -14.37 11.25
N ILE A 127 -18.57 -13.06 11.12
CA ILE A 127 -18.90 -12.44 9.83
C ILE A 127 -17.77 -12.59 8.79
N LEU A 128 -16.52 -12.66 9.23
CA LEU A 128 -15.36 -12.79 8.35
C LEU A 128 -15.28 -14.17 7.70
N ASN A 129 -15.92 -15.18 8.30
CA ASN A 129 -16.02 -16.51 7.73
C ASN A 129 -17.04 -16.57 6.59
N TYR A 130 -18.04 -15.68 6.56
CA TYR A 130 -19.08 -15.68 5.52
C TYR A 130 -18.51 -15.48 4.11
N PHE A 131 -17.39 -14.76 4.01
CA PHE A 131 -16.72 -14.46 2.75
C PHE A 131 -15.73 -15.54 2.31
N CYS A 132 -15.61 -16.61 3.10
CA CYS A 132 -14.72 -17.73 2.84
C CYS A 132 -15.46 -19.06 2.93
N SER A 133 -15.11 -20.01 2.07
CA SER A 133 -15.62 -21.38 2.09
C SER A 133 -14.62 -22.33 2.74
N GLY A 134 -15.06 -23.54 3.12
CA GLY A 134 -14.18 -24.57 3.66
C GLY A 134 -13.64 -24.29 5.07
N GLY A 135 -14.30 -23.41 5.83
CA GLY A 135 -13.89 -23.03 7.19
C GLY A 135 -12.81 -21.93 7.25
N GLY A 136 -12.48 -21.30 6.11
CA GLY A 136 -11.58 -20.14 6.08
C GLY A 136 -12.18 -18.87 6.68
N SER A 137 -11.34 -17.85 6.82
CA SER A 137 -11.72 -16.53 7.31
C SER A 137 -10.93 -15.43 6.59
N LEU A 138 -11.49 -14.23 6.49
CA LEU A 138 -10.72 -13.04 6.11
C LEU A 138 -9.81 -12.54 7.25
N ALA A 139 -10.06 -12.96 8.49
CA ALA A 139 -9.26 -12.54 9.64
C ALA A 139 -7.81 -12.97 9.46
N GLY A 140 -6.87 -12.05 9.71
CA GLY A 140 -5.44 -12.38 9.60
C GLY A 140 -4.54 -11.19 9.35
N ILE A 141 -3.28 -11.52 9.09
CA ILE A 141 -2.19 -10.58 8.77
C ILE A 141 -1.72 -10.84 7.33
N PHE A 142 -1.53 -9.77 6.58
CA PHE A 142 -1.13 -9.81 5.19
C PHE A 142 0.10 -8.92 5.00
N ASN A 143 1.13 -9.46 4.35
CA ASN A 143 2.38 -8.76 4.08
C ASN A 143 2.24 -7.95 2.80
N LYS A 144 2.71 -6.70 2.82
CA LYS A 144 2.75 -5.83 1.65
C LYS A 144 3.66 -6.44 0.60
N THR A 145 3.19 -6.53 -0.64
CA THR A 145 3.97 -7.06 -1.76
C THR A 145 4.52 -5.92 -2.58
N THR A 146 5.78 -6.05 -3.02
CA THR A 146 6.40 -5.10 -3.95
C THR A 146 6.03 -5.39 -5.40
N ALA A 147 5.77 -6.67 -5.71
CA ALA A 147 5.24 -7.09 -7.00
C ALA A 147 3.71 -7.03 -7.00
N PRO A 148 3.08 -6.83 -8.18
CA PRO A 148 1.66 -7.10 -8.36
C PRO A 148 1.31 -8.53 -7.90
N LEU A 149 0.08 -8.71 -7.43
CA LEU A 149 -0.45 -10.06 -7.25
C LEU A 149 -0.51 -10.77 -8.60
N ASP A 150 -0.27 -12.08 -8.60
CA ASP A 150 -0.29 -12.86 -9.82
C ASP A 150 -1.71 -12.92 -10.40
N SER A 151 -1.96 -12.09 -11.41
CA SER A 151 -3.27 -11.96 -12.07
C SER A 151 -3.74 -13.22 -12.79
N ILE A 152 -2.86 -14.20 -13.03
CA ILE A 152 -3.25 -15.51 -13.58
C ILE A 152 -3.84 -16.39 -12.46
N GLN A 153 -3.32 -16.23 -11.24
CA GLN A 153 -3.70 -17.02 -10.07
C GLN A 153 -4.88 -16.45 -9.29
N ILE A 154 -5.41 -15.30 -9.70
CA ILE A 154 -6.61 -14.68 -9.11
C ILE A 154 -7.74 -14.68 -10.14
N ASP A 155 -8.98 -14.86 -9.67
CA ASP A 155 -10.16 -14.69 -10.52
C ASP A 155 -10.26 -13.25 -11.08
N LYS A 156 -10.00 -13.12 -12.38
CA LYS A 156 -10.01 -11.86 -13.12
C LYS A 156 -11.39 -11.23 -13.22
N ALA A 157 -12.48 -12.01 -13.13
CA ALA A 157 -13.84 -11.48 -13.23
C ALA A 157 -14.18 -10.52 -12.08
N LYS A 158 -13.33 -10.52 -11.04
CA LYS A 158 -13.49 -9.75 -9.81
C LYS A 158 -12.36 -8.75 -9.58
N LEU A 159 -11.43 -8.56 -10.52
CA LEU A 159 -10.46 -7.46 -10.45
C LEU A 159 -11.08 -6.26 -11.17
N LYS A 160 -11.85 -5.42 -10.47
CA LYS A 160 -12.43 -4.19 -11.03
C LYS A 160 -12.07 -3.01 -10.16
#